data_AF-A0A927NZZ2-F1
#
_entry.id   AF-A0A927NZZ2-F1
#
_cell.length_a   1.000
_cell.length_b   1.000
_cell.length_c   1.000
_cell.angle_alpha   90.00
_cell.angle_beta   90.00
_cell.angle_gamma   90.00
#
_symmetry.space_group_name_H-M   'P 1'
#
loop_
_entity.id
_entity.type
_entity.pdbx_description
1 polymer ?
#
loop_
_entity_poly.entity_id
_entity_poly.type
_entity_poly.pdbx_seq_one_letter_code
_entity_poly.pdbx_strand_id
1 'polypeptide(L)'
;MQIHLVIQYEELRAHVVQQPLSGCEGACTHQEFHHHIAAYVFLQHLLHRPLKTKGVEVLRGRHAERSSHNILTHFAHDTLLLKRFSGCFNLCPEGDLHAIIFEKGSAAMNAPYRTWIDVDLDAIIRNYRTACSLTDSVVTCVLKSNAYGHGAVMVAKCLQEAGCRSFAVSCIREGIELRQNGISGEVLIMGAGETSWLQRAIMNDLTLTASSLAELDEISDAAERMEQAASVHLKINTGFHRLGFDCTRENAAAIGQFCREHPQVQVKEAFSHLGLINLERDTMQHDQLVRFAAWLEEENVLPKENIHLCDSIGLVRYPDWHGCRVRVGALLFGVRPSHSEHLPFENPETLVFRASLAQIHDVPAGEIVGYGDDVILTRDSRIATICAGYGDGYPRCLSNGRGSVFIRGSLAPVVGLVCMDQMMVDVTDIPDAAVGDAADLLGGAISYDVMAKWQNTNRNECISILSRRPVRVYHQHGRRDIVVDELISGEGDA
;
A
#
# COMPACT_ATOMS: atom_id res chain seq x y z
N MET A 1 -27.20 30.11 -14.88
CA MET A 1 -25.91 29.44 -14.61
C MET A 1 -24.71 30.38 -14.80
N GLN A 2 -24.61 31.16 -15.89
CA GLN A 2 -23.49 32.09 -16.11
C GLN A 2 -23.38 33.23 -15.07
N ILE A 3 -24.49 33.73 -14.50
CA ILE A 3 -24.45 34.82 -13.51
C ILE A 3 -23.95 34.36 -12.13
N HIS A 4 -24.15 33.08 -11.74
CA HIS A 4 -23.69 32.55 -10.45
C HIS A 4 -22.19 32.24 -10.42
N LEU A 5 -21.60 31.83 -11.55
CA LEU A 5 -20.16 31.58 -11.66
C LEU A 5 -19.34 32.88 -11.58
N VAL A 6 -19.88 33.99 -12.08
CA VAL A 6 -19.25 35.31 -12.03
C VAL A 6 -19.23 35.86 -10.59
N ILE A 7 -20.29 35.65 -9.82
CA ILE A 7 -20.36 36.06 -8.41
C ILE A 7 -19.34 35.28 -7.56
N GLN A 8 -19.23 33.97 -7.75
CA GLN A 8 -18.25 33.14 -7.02
C GLN A 8 -16.80 33.49 -7.37
N TYR A 9 -16.52 33.87 -8.62
CA TYR A 9 -15.20 34.34 -9.03
C TYR A 9 -14.84 35.69 -8.39
N GLU A 10 -15.77 36.65 -8.38
CA GLU A 10 -15.53 37.97 -7.75
C GLU A 10 -15.41 37.90 -6.22
N GLU A 11 -16.13 36.98 -5.55
CA GLU A 11 -15.95 36.71 -4.12
C GLU A 11 -14.58 36.11 -3.80
N LEU A 12 -14.11 35.16 -4.62
CA LEU A 12 -12.77 34.55 -4.47
C LEU A 12 -11.67 35.59 -4.71
N ARG A 13 -11.85 36.44 -5.71
CA ARG A 13 -10.96 37.56 -6.04
C ARG A 13 -10.86 38.55 -4.87
N ALA A 14 -11.97 38.88 -4.23
CA ALA A 14 -11.98 39.78 -3.07
C ALA A 14 -11.22 39.22 -1.86
N HIS A 15 -11.24 37.89 -1.66
CA HIS A 15 -10.50 37.22 -0.58
C HIS A 15 -8.97 37.17 -0.82
N VAL A 16 -8.55 36.95 -2.06
CA VAL A 16 -7.13 36.80 -2.42
C VAL A 16 -6.39 38.16 -2.40
N VAL A 17 -7.11 39.28 -2.61
CA VAL A 17 -6.55 40.64 -2.61
C VAL A 17 -6.23 41.19 -1.21
N GLN A 18 -6.69 40.55 -0.12
CA GLN A 18 -6.52 41.08 1.25
C GLN A 18 -5.22 40.65 1.97
N GLN A 19 -4.30 39.93 1.32
CA GLN A 19 -3.03 39.53 1.94
C GLN A 19 -1.84 40.36 1.42
N PRO A 20 -1.10 41.09 2.28
CA PRO A 20 0.11 41.79 1.84
C PRO A 20 1.26 40.79 1.69
N LEU A 21 1.83 40.72 0.48
CA LEU A 21 3.10 40.04 0.23
C LEU A 21 4.24 41.04 0.44
N SER A 22 5.01 40.86 1.52
CA SER A 22 6.24 41.63 1.74
C SER A 22 7.39 41.04 0.95
N GLY A 23 8.00 41.84 0.07
CA GLY A 23 9.29 41.54 -0.57
C GLY A 23 9.21 41.07 -2.03
N CYS A 24 8.85 41.97 -2.95
CA CYS A 24 9.11 41.82 -4.38
C CYS A 24 9.16 43.21 -5.04
N GLU A 25 10.35 43.78 -5.19
CA GLU A 25 10.58 44.90 -6.11
C GLU A 25 10.90 44.32 -7.49
N GLY A 26 9.97 44.45 -8.45
CA GLY A 26 10.28 44.24 -9.87
C GLY A 26 9.20 43.51 -10.68
N ALA A 27 8.53 44.27 -11.54
CA ALA A 27 7.87 43.85 -12.79
C ALA A 27 6.74 42.79 -12.72
N CYS A 28 5.78 42.97 -11.82
CA CYS A 28 4.39 42.52 -12.03
C CYS A 28 3.49 43.37 -11.13
N THR A 29 2.40 43.94 -11.66
CA THR A 29 1.51 44.70 -10.78
C THR A 29 0.81 43.73 -9.82
N HIS A 30 0.70 44.06 -8.53
CA HIS A 30 0.07 43.22 -7.49
C HIS A 30 -1.26 42.58 -7.96
N GLN A 31 -2.00 43.28 -8.83
CA GLN A 31 -3.30 42.87 -9.32
C GLN A 31 -3.28 41.70 -10.32
N GLU A 32 -2.21 41.54 -11.10
CA GLU A 32 -2.06 40.45 -12.10
C GLU A 32 -1.74 39.12 -11.41
N PHE A 33 -0.85 39.11 -10.41
CA PHE A 33 -0.46 37.92 -9.65
C PHE A 33 -1.65 37.28 -8.92
N HIS A 34 -2.49 38.09 -8.26
CA HIS A 34 -3.70 37.61 -7.59
C HIS A 34 -4.74 37.04 -8.57
N HIS A 35 -4.80 37.57 -9.80
CA HIS A 35 -5.71 37.09 -10.83
C HIS A 35 -5.37 35.66 -11.29
N HIS A 36 -4.07 35.35 -11.43
CA HIS A 36 -3.60 34.04 -11.87
C HIS A 36 -3.77 32.96 -10.79
N ILE A 37 -3.57 33.29 -9.51
CA ILE A 37 -3.83 32.35 -8.40
C ILE A 37 -5.32 32.06 -8.26
N ALA A 38 -6.17 33.09 -8.32
CA ALA A 38 -7.62 32.89 -8.24
C ALA A 38 -8.14 32.03 -9.41
N ALA A 39 -7.62 32.22 -10.62
CA ALA A 39 -7.95 31.40 -11.78
C ALA A 39 -7.51 29.93 -11.60
N TYR A 40 -6.31 29.70 -11.07
CA TYR A 40 -5.77 28.35 -10.82
C TYR A 40 -6.57 27.59 -9.75
N VAL A 41 -6.90 28.25 -8.63
CA VAL A 41 -7.70 27.67 -7.55
C VAL A 41 -9.13 27.38 -8.01
N PHE A 42 -9.72 28.27 -8.81
CA PHE A 42 -11.05 28.07 -9.37
C PHE A 42 -11.11 26.90 -10.37
N LEU A 43 -10.07 26.73 -11.19
CA LEU A 43 -9.90 25.59 -12.09
C LEU A 43 -9.79 24.26 -11.32
N GLN A 44 -9.01 24.22 -10.25
CA GLN A 44 -8.94 23.05 -9.36
C GLN A 44 -10.30 22.76 -8.72
N HIS A 45 -11.03 23.77 -8.28
CA HIS A 45 -12.36 23.60 -7.67
C HIS A 45 -13.42 23.04 -8.65
N LEU A 46 -13.34 23.42 -9.93
CA LEU A 46 -14.20 22.89 -10.99
C LEU A 46 -13.85 21.45 -11.37
N LEU A 47 -12.56 21.10 -11.35
CA LEU A 47 -12.09 19.75 -11.68
C LEU A 47 -12.41 18.71 -10.60
N HIS A 48 -12.57 19.14 -9.34
CA HIS A 48 -12.82 18.26 -8.19
C HIS A 48 -14.30 18.14 -7.76
N ARG A 49 -15.26 18.74 -8.49
CA ARG A 49 -16.71 18.54 -8.23
C ARG A 49 -17.38 17.73 -9.35
N PRO A 50 -18.13 16.66 -9.05
CA PRO A 50 -18.93 15.98 -10.05
C PRO A 50 -20.12 16.86 -10.47
N LEU A 51 -20.20 17.18 -11.77
CA LEU A 51 -21.40 17.77 -12.36
C LEU A 51 -22.55 16.78 -12.24
N LYS A 52 -23.51 17.04 -11.34
CA LYS A 52 -24.79 16.31 -11.31
C LYS A 52 -25.60 16.67 -12.55
N THR A 53 -25.44 15.90 -13.62
CA THR A 53 -26.30 15.96 -14.80
C THR A 53 -27.54 15.10 -14.59
N LYS A 54 -28.63 15.71 -14.11
CA LYS A 54 -29.98 15.18 -14.36
C LYS A 54 -30.53 15.84 -15.61
N GLY A 55 -30.64 15.04 -16.68
CA GLY A 55 -31.53 15.25 -17.82
C GLY A 55 -31.24 16.46 -18.71
N VAL A 56 -30.50 16.25 -19.80
CA VAL A 56 -30.67 17.07 -21.01
C VAL A 56 -30.57 16.16 -22.22
N GLU A 57 -31.70 15.98 -22.90
CA GLU A 57 -31.80 15.37 -24.23
C GLU A 57 -30.99 16.17 -25.25
N VAL A 58 -30.32 15.45 -26.14
CA VAL A 58 -29.61 16.00 -27.29
C VAL A 58 -30.62 16.57 -28.28
N LEU A 59 -30.74 17.90 -28.33
CA LEU A 59 -31.37 18.59 -29.45
C LEU A 59 -30.29 19.20 -30.35
N ARG A 60 -30.11 18.58 -31.51
CA ARG A 60 -29.42 19.16 -32.68
C ARG A 60 -30.22 20.37 -33.17
N GLY A 61 -29.60 21.55 -33.23
CA GLY A 61 -30.17 22.74 -33.84
C GLY A 61 -29.13 23.82 -34.09
N ARG A 62 -29.12 24.36 -35.32
CA ARG A 62 -28.15 25.30 -35.88
C ARG A 62 -28.26 26.71 -35.27
N HIS A 63 -27.15 27.46 -35.38
CA HIS A 63 -26.96 28.90 -35.14
C HIS A 63 -26.59 29.35 -33.72
N ALA A 64 -25.31 29.63 -33.49
CA ALA A 64 -24.81 30.99 -33.19
C ALA A 64 -23.28 30.96 -33.01
N GLU A 65 -22.55 31.17 -34.11
CA GLU A 65 -21.16 31.61 -34.10
C GLU A 65 -21.08 33.05 -33.60
N ARG A 66 -20.22 33.29 -32.59
CA ARG A 66 -19.49 34.54 -32.23
C ARG A 66 -19.37 34.69 -30.72
N SER A 67 -18.46 33.91 -30.11
CA SER A 67 -17.89 34.23 -28.78
C SER A 67 -16.75 33.30 -28.33
N SER A 68 -16.37 32.29 -29.11
CA SER A 68 -15.34 31.30 -28.75
C SER A 68 -13.91 31.64 -29.19
N HIS A 69 -13.65 32.81 -29.77
CA HIS A 69 -12.33 33.18 -30.30
C HIS A 69 -11.47 34.09 -29.39
N ASN A 70 -11.99 34.56 -28.25
CA ASN A 70 -11.21 35.42 -27.32
C ASN A 70 -10.71 34.71 -26.06
N ILE A 71 -11.22 33.51 -25.76
CA ILE A 71 -10.79 32.76 -24.57
C ILE A 71 -9.51 31.97 -24.87
N LEU A 72 -9.42 31.33 -26.04
CA LEU A 72 -8.28 30.48 -26.40
C LEU A 72 -6.99 31.26 -26.71
N THR A 73 -7.08 32.52 -27.13
CA THR A 73 -5.92 33.38 -27.43
C THR A 73 -5.27 33.97 -26.17
N HIS A 74 -5.99 34.09 -25.05
CA HIS A 74 -5.40 34.48 -23.76
C HIS A 74 -4.57 33.32 -23.15
N PHE A 75 -4.97 32.06 -23.35
CA PHE A 75 -4.28 30.90 -22.78
C PHE A 75 -2.90 30.59 -23.40
N ALA A 76 -2.68 30.97 -24.66
CA ALA A 76 -1.39 30.75 -25.32
C ALA A 76 -0.31 31.73 -24.83
N HIS A 77 -0.69 32.89 -24.31
CA HIS A 77 0.25 33.91 -23.85
C HIS A 77 0.79 33.61 -22.44
N ASP A 78 -0.05 33.03 -21.57
CA ASP A 78 0.32 32.72 -20.17
C ASP A 78 1.31 31.54 -20.06
N THR A 79 1.23 30.57 -20.97
CA THR A 79 2.16 29.42 -21.00
C THR A 79 3.58 29.84 -21.43
N LEU A 80 3.70 30.90 -22.23
CA LEU A 80 4.98 31.47 -22.68
C LEU A 80 5.62 32.39 -21.62
N LEU A 81 4.82 33.05 -20.79
CA LEU A 81 5.31 33.86 -19.67
C LEU A 81 5.85 33.02 -18.52
N LEU A 82 5.21 31.88 -18.20
CA LEU A 82 5.72 30.93 -17.19
C LEU A 82 7.11 30.38 -17.53
N LYS A 83 7.45 30.21 -18.82
CA LYS A 83 8.81 29.85 -19.28
C LYS A 83 9.85 30.95 -19.10
N ARG A 84 9.44 32.21 -18.90
CA ARG A 84 10.35 33.34 -18.66
C ARG A 84 10.70 33.52 -17.18
N PHE A 85 9.94 32.89 -16.26
CA PHE A 85 10.15 32.97 -14.81
C PHE A 85 11.09 31.88 -14.25
N SER A 86 11.58 30.95 -15.06
CA SER A 86 12.53 29.91 -14.64
C SER A 86 13.96 30.43 -14.37
N GLY A 87 14.21 31.73 -14.54
CA GLY A 87 15.53 32.35 -14.38
C GLY A 87 15.81 33.03 -13.03
N CYS A 88 14.84 33.09 -12.11
CA CYS A 88 15.01 33.81 -10.82
C CYS A 88 14.80 32.96 -9.56
N PHE A 89 14.58 31.65 -9.69
CA PHE A 89 14.47 30.76 -8.55
C PHE A 89 15.48 29.62 -8.70
N ASN A 90 16.43 29.52 -7.76
CA ASN A 90 17.22 28.31 -7.55
C ASN A 90 16.29 27.22 -7.01
N LEU A 91 15.47 26.64 -7.90
CA LEU A 91 14.73 25.42 -7.66
C LEU A 91 15.50 24.29 -8.35
N CYS A 92 15.80 23.24 -7.56
CA CYS A 92 16.36 21.99 -8.01
C CYS A 92 15.59 21.47 -9.25
N PRO A 93 16.26 21.02 -10.33
CA PRO A 93 15.54 20.60 -11.52
C PRO A 93 14.88 19.23 -11.30
N GLU A 94 13.62 19.14 -11.72
CA GLU A 94 12.77 17.94 -11.84
C GLU A 94 12.19 17.40 -10.52
N GLY A 95 11.10 18.04 -10.07
CA GLY A 95 10.21 17.49 -9.05
C GLY A 95 8.80 18.06 -9.21
N ASP A 96 7.84 17.19 -9.52
CA ASP A 96 6.41 17.53 -9.60
C ASP A 96 5.91 18.09 -8.27
N LEU A 97 5.41 19.33 -8.31
CA LEU A 97 4.83 20.03 -7.17
C LEU A 97 3.39 19.55 -6.95
N HIS A 98 3.22 18.40 -6.29
CA HIS A 98 1.91 18.02 -5.75
C HIS A 98 1.61 18.84 -4.50
N ALA A 99 0.81 19.90 -4.66
CA ALA A 99 0.22 20.61 -3.53
C ALA A 99 -0.87 19.72 -2.89
N ILE A 100 -0.55 19.08 -1.76
CA ILE A 100 -1.53 18.36 -0.94
C ILE A 100 -2.30 19.41 -0.14
N ILE A 101 -3.56 19.67 -0.51
CA ILE A 101 -4.46 20.54 0.24
C ILE A 101 -5.09 19.70 1.35
N PHE A 102 -4.67 19.91 2.60
CA PHE A 102 -5.35 19.37 3.77
C PHE A 102 -6.50 20.31 4.17
N GLU A 103 -7.72 19.79 4.27
CA GLU A 103 -8.82 20.55 4.88
C GLU A 103 -8.50 20.81 6.35
N LYS A 104 -8.37 22.09 6.74
CA LYS A 104 -8.29 22.51 8.14
C LYS A 104 -9.62 22.19 8.83
N GLY A 105 -9.72 21.03 9.45
CA GLY A 105 -10.95 20.64 10.16
C GLY A 105 -10.96 19.31 10.90
N SER A 106 -9.81 18.69 11.18
CA SER A 106 -9.79 17.48 12.03
C SER A 106 -9.93 17.86 13.50
N ALA A 107 -11.03 17.43 14.14
CA ALA A 107 -11.25 17.62 15.57
C ALA A 107 -10.17 16.90 16.40
N ALA A 108 -9.86 17.44 17.58
CA ALA A 108 -8.93 16.82 18.52
C ALA A 108 -9.32 15.36 18.81
N MET A 109 -8.40 14.42 18.60
CA MET A 109 -8.55 13.03 19.02
C MET A 109 -7.61 12.74 20.19
N ASN A 110 -8.19 12.34 21.33
CA ASN A 110 -7.42 11.79 22.44
C ASN A 110 -6.96 10.37 22.09
N ALA A 111 -5.68 10.08 22.33
CA ALA A 111 -5.09 8.78 22.08
C ALA A 111 -5.64 7.71 23.05
N PRO A 112 -6.24 6.61 22.56
CA PRO A 112 -6.72 5.51 23.40
C PRO A 112 -5.59 4.61 23.92
N TYR A 113 -4.44 4.62 23.24
CA TYR A 113 -3.24 3.85 23.60
C TYR A 113 -2.01 4.72 23.39
N ARG A 114 -0.89 4.30 23.98
CA ARG A 114 0.43 4.93 23.76
C ARG A 114 0.81 4.92 22.27
N THR A 115 0.63 3.76 21.62
CA THR A 115 0.99 3.49 20.24
C THR A 115 0.06 2.40 19.73
N TRP A 116 -0.61 2.60 18.59
CA TRP A 116 -1.55 1.61 18.06
C TRP A 116 -1.67 1.70 16.54
N ILE A 117 -2.26 0.67 15.95
CA ILE A 117 -2.56 0.58 14.53
C ILE A 117 -4.06 0.33 14.40
N ASP A 118 -4.78 1.29 13.83
CA ASP A 118 -6.16 1.10 13.43
C ASP A 118 -6.19 0.33 12.11
N VAL A 119 -6.90 -0.79 12.05
CA VAL A 119 -7.05 -1.66 10.87
C VAL A 119 -8.51 -1.63 10.42
N ASP A 120 -8.79 -1.17 9.19
CA ASP A 120 -10.13 -1.15 8.60
C ASP A 120 -10.39 -2.48 7.87
N LEU A 121 -11.12 -3.38 8.54
CA LEU A 121 -11.52 -4.67 7.99
C LEU A 121 -12.55 -4.53 6.86
N ASP A 122 -13.40 -3.51 6.89
CA ASP A 122 -14.34 -3.26 5.79
C ASP A 122 -13.59 -2.84 4.53
N ALA A 123 -12.52 -2.04 4.64
CA ALA A 123 -11.65 -1.69 3.51
C ALA A 123 -10.98 -2.92 2.92
N ILE A 124 -10.46 -3.83 3.75
CA ILE A 124 -9.87 -5.10 3.29
C ILE A 124 -10.92 -5.95 2.55
N ILE A 125 -12.15 -6.06 3.07
CA ILE A 125 -13.25 -6.77 2.38
C ILE A 125 -13.57 -6.11 1.04
N ARG A 126 -13.64 -4.77 0.99
CA ARG A 126 -13.87 -4.03 -0.26
C ARG A 126 -12.77 -4.35 -1.27
N ASN A 127 -11.50 -4.30 -0.88
CA ASN A 127 -10.36 -4.61 -1.74
C ASN A 127 -10.39 -6.06 -2.24
N TYR A 128 -10.76 -7.02 -1.39
CA TYR A 128 -10.96 -8.42 -1.76
C TYR A 128 -12.09 -8.57 -2.80
N ARG A 129 -13.25 -7.96 -2.59
CA ARG A 129 -14.38 -7.99 -3.53
C ARG A 129 -14.03 -7.33 -4.86
N THR A 130 -13.28 -6.23 -4.83
CA THR A 130 -12.74 -5.60 -6.03
C THR A 130 -11.85 -6.58 -6.79
N ALA A 131 -10.92 -7.28 -6.12
CA ALA A 131 -10.09 -8.29 -6.77
C ALA A 131 -10.92 -9.40 -7.42
N CYS A 132 -11.95 -9.91 -6.71
CA CYS A 132 -12.88 -10.90 -7.27
C CYS A 132 -13.68 -10.38 -8.46
N SER A 133 -13.97 -9.07 -8.54
CA SER A 133 -14.69 -8.51 -9.69
C SER A 133 -13.83 -8.36 -10.95
N LEU A 134 -12.51 -8.47 -10.82
CA LEU A 134 -11.55 -8.30 -11.92
C LEU A 134 -11.18 -9.63 -12.60
N THR A 135 -11.65 -10.77 -12.08
CA THR A 135 -11.29 -12.09 -12.61
C THR A 135 -12.33 -13.15 -12.27
N ASP A 136 -12.49 -14.13 -13.17
CA ASP A 136 -13.25 -15.36 -12.89
C ASP A 136 -12.40 -16.45 -12.22
N SER A 137 -11.07 -16.25 -12.15
CA SER A 137 -10.13 -17.16 -11.51
C SER A 137 -10.26 -17.12 -9.98
N VAL A 138 -9.77 -18.15 -9.28
CA VAL A 138 -9.75 -18.14 -7.81
C VAL A 138 -8.86 -16.99 -7.31
N VAL A 139 -9.37 -16.19 -6.37
CA VAL A 139 -8.58 -15.15 -5.70
C VAL A 139 -7.96 -15.75 -4.43
N THR A 140 -6.64 -15.94 -4.44
CA THR A 140 -5.86 -16.36 -3.27
C THR A 140 -5.39 -15.13 -2.50
N CYS A 141 -5.86 -14.95 -1.26
CA CYS A 141 -5.45 -13.86 -0.38
C CYS A 141 -4.08 -14.16 0.25
N VAL A 142 -3.09 -13.33 -0.03
CA VAL A 142 -1.71 -13.52 0.45
C VAL A 142 -1.52 -12.80 1.78
N LEU A 143 -1.41 -13.56 2.87
CA LEU A 143 -1.39 -13.08 4.26
C LEU A 143 -0.04 -13.28 4.97
N LYS A 144 1.05 -13.49 4.22
CA LYS A 144 2.41 -13.59 4.78
C LYS A 144 2.82 -12.35 5.59
N SER A 145 3.82 -12.52 6.44
CA SER A 145 4.37 -11.46 7.28
C SER A 145 3.28 -10.79 8.14
N ASN A 146 2.50 -11.62 8.83
CA ASN A 146 1.37 -11.19 9.66
C ASN A 146 0.34 -10.33 8.88
N ALA A 147 -0.07 -10.78 7.68
CA ALA A 147 -0.87 -10.00 6.74
C ALA A 147 -0.28 -8.61 6.48
N TYR A 148 1.02 -8.56 6.15
CA TYR A 148 1.75 -7.32 5.88
C TYR A 148 1.66 -6.33 7.07
N GLY A 149 1.71 -6.84 8.29
CA GLY A 149 1.63 -6.07 9.54
C GLY A 149 0.22 -5.84 10.11
N HIS A 150 -0.83 -6.26 9.40
CA HIS A 150 -2.23 -6.03 9.79
C HIS A 150 -2.77 -7.01 10.83
N GLY A 151 -2.15 -8.18 11.01
CA GLY A 151 -2.68 -9.26 11.84
C GLY A 151 -3.32 -10.38 11.02
N ALA A 152 -2.55 -11.44 10.71
CA ALA A 152 -2.93 -12.50 9.79
C ALA A 152 -4.20 -13.22 10.22
N VAL A 153 -4.32 -13.59 11.50
CA VAL A 153 -5.49 -14.31 12.03
C VAL A 153 -6.78 -13.51 11.87
N MET A 154 -6.77 -12.23 12.28
CA MET A 154 -7.96 -11.38 12.22
C MET A 154 -8.38 -11.08 10.80
N VAL A 155 -7.41 -10.78 9.92
CA VAL A 155 -7.65 -10.58 8.50
C VAL A 155 -8.18 -11.85 7.84
N ALA A 156 -7.61 -13.02 8.14
CA ALA A 156 -8.06 -14.29 7.57
C ALA A 156 -9.49 -14.64 7.98
N LYS A 157 -9.87 -14.45 9.25
CA LYS A 157 -11.24 -14.68 9.74
C LYS A 157 -12.24 -13.79 8.99
N CYS A 158 -11.94 -12.50 8.91
CA CYS A 158 -12.74 -11.51 8.21
C CYS A 158 -12.93 -11.87 6.72
N LEU A 159 -11.85 -12.24 6.03
CA LEU A 159 -11.91 -12.67 4.63
C LEU A 159 -12.67 -13.98 4.44
N GLN A 160 -12.52 -14.93 5.35
CA GLN A 160 -13.28 -16.19 5.34
C GLN A 160 -14.79 -15.94 5.47
N GLU A 161 -15.21 -15.05 6.37
CA GLU A 161 -16.60 -14.63 6.51
C GLU A 161 -17.11 -13.93 5.25
N ALA A 162 -16.25 -13.17 4.57
CA ALA A 162 -16.56 -12.55 3.29
C ALA A 162 -16.58 -13.52 2.09
N GLY A 163 -16.30 -14.81 2.31
CA GLY A 163 -16.37 -15.88 1.30
C GLY A 163 -15.04 -16.41 0.77
N CYS A 164 -13.90 -15.86 1.22
CA CYS A 164 -12.59 -16.34 0.80
C CYS A 164 -12.32 -17.76 1.32
N ARG A 165 -11.81 -18.64 0.44
CA ARG A 165 -11.44 -20.03 0.76
C ARG A 165 -10.04 -20.40 0.28
N SER A 166 -9.26 -19.42 -0.17
CA SER A 166 -7.88 -19.64 -0.63
C SER A 166 -6.97 -18.58 -0.05
N PHE A 167 -5.99 -19.03 0.72
CA PHE A 167 -5.02 -18.20 1.40
C PHE A 167 -3.60 -18.64 1.00
N ALA A 168 -2.66 -17.72 1.09
CA ALA A 168 -1.25 -18.04 0.92
C ALA A 168 -0.38 -17.31 1.94
N VAL A 169 0.65 -17.98 2.42
CA VAL A 169 1.60 -17.47 3.41
C VAL A 169 3.03 -17.82 2.99
N SER A 170 4.04 -17.29 3.66
CA SER A 170 5.44 -17.51 3.28
C SER A 170 6.01 -18.79 3.85
N CYS A 171 5.63 -19.20 5.07
CA CYS A 171 6.21 -20.36 5.73
C CYS A 171 5.17 -21.23 6.45
N ILE A 172 5.56 -22.48 6.75
CA ILE A 172 4.68 -23.49 7.37
C ILE A 172 4.10 -22.99 8.70
N ARG A 173 4.88 -22.28 9.52
CA ARG A 173 4.42 -21.76 10.82
C ARG A 173 3.26 -20.77 10.69
N GLU A 174 3.32 -19.86 9.72
CA GLU A 174 2.20 -18.96 9.43
C GLU A 174 0.95 -19.77 9.00
N GLY A 175 1.13 -20.84 8.23
CA GLY A 175 0.02 -21.70 7.82
C GLY A 175 -0.62 -22.44 8.99
N ILE A 176 0.21 -22.97 9.90
CA ILE A 176 -0.24 -23.61 11.14
C ILE A 176 -0.97 -22.61 12.03
N GLU A 177 -0.47 -21.37 12.16
CA GLU A 177 -1.14 -20.31 12.92
C GLU A 177 -2.57 -20.05 12.40
N LEU A 178 -2.75 -19.97 11.07
CA LEU A 178 -4.08 -19.83 10.48
C LEU A 178 -4.97 -21.04 10.81
N ARG A 179 -4.44 -22.27 10.70
CA ARG A 179 -5.19 -23.50 10.99
C ARG A 179 -5.63 -23.58 12.45
N GLN A 180 -4.73 -23.30 13.38
CA GLN A 180 -5.02 -23.27 14.82
C GLN A 180 -6.09 -22.24 15.19
N ASN A 181 -6.26 -21.20 14.36
CA ASN A 181 -7.27 -20.17 14.54
C ASN A 181 -8.56 -20.40 13.72
N GLY A 182 -8.79 -21.62 13.22
CA GLY A 182 -10.03 -22.01 12.58
C GLY A 182 -10.18 -21.55 11.12
N ILE A 183 -9.08 -21.20 10.46
CA ILE A 183 -9.10 -20.89 9.03
C ILE A 183 -9.18 -22.18 8.22
N SER A 184 -10.25 -22.27 7.43
CA SER A 184 -10.59 -23.37 6.53
C SER A 184 -10.28 -23.02 5.08
N GLY A 185 -10.43 -23.99 4.18
CA GLY A 185 -10.04 -23.85 2.78
C GLY A 185 -8.54 -24.01 2.58
N GLU A 186 -8.06 -23.71 1.38
CA GLU A 186 -6.66 -23.93 1.00
C GLU A 186 -5.74 -22.90 1.67
N VAL A 187 -4.59 -23.37 2.17
CA VAL A 187 -3.49 -22.51 2.66
C VAL A 187 -2.20 -22.93 1.97
N LEU A 188 -1.80 -22.16 0.96
CA LEU A 188 -0.58 -22.37 0.18
C LEU A 188 0.65 -21.78 0.89
N ILE A 189 1.68 -22.59 1.08
CA ILE A 189 3.00 -22.15 1.54
C ILE A 189 3.84 -21.79 0.32
N MET A 190 4.13 -20.50 0.12
CA MET A 190 4.80 -20.00 -1.09
C MET A 190 6.33 -20.04 -1.03
N GLY A 191 6.89 -20.14 0.17
CA GLY A 191 8.33 -20.23 0.40
C GLY A 191 8.85 -21.65 0.23
N ALA A 192 10.17 -21.81 0.29
CA ALA A 192 10.80 -23.12 0.33
C ALA A 192 10.33 -23.91 1.56
N GLY A 193 10.18 -25.23 1.40
CA GLY A 193 9.85 -26.13 2.50
C GLY A 193 10.95 -26.12 3.57
N GLU A 194 10.54 -26.24 4.83
CA GLU A 194 11.46 -26.52 5.93
C GLU A 194 11.29 -28.00 6.27
N THR A 195 12.26 -28.84 5.88
CA THR A 195 12.17 -30.32 5.92
C THR A 195 11.67 -30.84 7.27
N SER A 196 12.15 -30.24 8.37
CA SER A 196 11.77 -30.58 9.75
C SER A 196 10.30 -30.31 10.10
N TRP A 197 9.60 -29.52 9.30
CA TRP A 197 8.19 -29.15 9.51
C TRP A 197 7.22 -29.78 8.50
N LEU A 198 7.71 -30.50 7.48
CA LEU A 198 6.85 -31.06 6.43
C LEU A 198 5.75 -31.97 6.98
N GLN A 199 6.07 -32.83 7.95
CA GLN A 199 5.05 -33.67 8.61
C GLN A 199 3.97 -32.83 9.28
N ARG A 200 4.34 -31.75 9.98
CA ARG A 200 3.36 -30.82 10.59
C ARG A 200 2.54 -30.09 9.53
N ALA A 201 3.13 -29.76 8.39
CA ALA A 201 2.39 -29.14 7.29
C ALA A 201 1.32 -30.08 6.72
N ILE A 202 1.67 -31.35 6.49
CA ILE A 202 0.74 -32.39 6.00
C ILE A 202 -0.37 -32.65 7.02
N MET A 203 -0.02 -32.82 8.31
CA MET A 203 -1.00 -32.96 9.40
C MET A 203 -2.00 -31.80 9.48
N ASN A 204 -1.58 -30.59 9.09
CA ASN A 204 -2.42 -29.38 9.13
C ASN A 204 -3.07 -29.05 7.77
N ASP A 205 -3.05 -29.99 6.82
CA ASP A 205 -3.65 -29.83 5.49
C ASP A 205 -3.18 -28.53 4.79
N LEU A 206 -1.87 -28.30 4.81
CA LEU A 206 -1.24 -27.17 4.11
C LEU A 206 -0.81 -27.61 2.72
N THR A 207 -1.06 -26.76 1.72
CA THR A 207 -0.56 -26.96 0.37
C THR A 207 0.88 -26.48 0.29
N LEU A 208 1.80 -27.36 -0.08
CA LEU A 208 3.24 -27.09 -0.11
C LEU A 208 3.67 -26.57 -1.49
N THR A 209 4.75 -25.78 -1.53
CA THR A 209 5.44 -25.45 -2.78
C THR A 209 6.64 -26.37 -2.94
N ALA A 210 6.83 -26.94 -4.13
CA ALA A 210 8.06 -27.63 -4.49
C ALA A 210 8.76 -26.93 -5.66
N SER A 211 10.06 -26.72 -5.52
CA SER A 211 10.92 -25.96 -6.44
C SER A 211 12.05 -26.80 -7.03
N SER A 212 12.22 -28.04 -6.57
CA SER A 212 13.21 -29.00 -7.07
C SER A 212 12.75 -30.44 -6.85
N LEU A 213 13.39 -31.41 -7.53
CA LEU A 213 13.11 -32.84 -7.30
C LEU A 213 13.48 -33.25 -5.87
N ALA A 214 14.57 -32.71 -5.31
CA ALA A 214 14.96 -32.99 -3.94
C ALA A 214 13.88 -32.55 -2.93
N GLU A 215 13.25 -31.39 -3.15
CA GLU A 215 12.12 -30.95 -2.32
C GLU A 215 10.89 -31.87 -2.50
N LEU A 216 10.64 -32.37 -3.71
CA LEU A 216 9.57 -33.35 -3.96
C LEU A 216 9.84 -34.66 -3.22
N ASP A 217 11.08 -35.16 -3.24
CA ASP A 217 11.51 -36.36 -2.50
C ASP A 217 11.29 -36.16 -0.99
N GLU A 218 11.71 -35.03 -0.42
CA GLU A 218 11.50 -34.71 0.99
C GLU A 218 10.01 -34.66 1.38
N ILE A 219 9.16 -34.12 0.50
CA ILE A 219 7.70 -34.09 0.68
C ILE A 219 7.13 -35.51 0.61
N SER A 220 7.59 -36.34 -0.33
CA SER A 220 7.19 -37.75 -0.41
C SER A 220 7.53 -38.51 0.86
N ASP A 221 8.78 -38.40 1.35
CA ASP A 221 9.23 -39.05 2.58
C ASP A 221 8.40 -38.60 3.79
N ALA A 222 8.00 -37.34 3.84
CA ALA A 222 7.12 -36.83 4.89
C ALA A 222 5.70 -37.40 4.76
N ALA A 223 5.15 -37.47 3.54
CA ALA A 223 3.82 -38.01 3.25
C ALA A 223 3.73 -39.51 3.58
N GLU A 224 4.74 -40.30 3.23
CA GLU A 224 4.83 -41.73 3.55
C GLU A 224 4.87 -41.96 5.06
N ARG A 225 5.71 -41.21 5.79
CA ARG A 225 5.78 -41.30 7.26
C ARG A 225 4.48 -40.90 7.95
N MET A 226 3.71 -40.01 7.32
CA MET A 226 2.42 -39.56 7.81
C MET A 226 1.26 -40.46 7.40
N GLU A 227 1.50 -41.41 6.49
CA GLU A 227 0.45 -42.20 5.82
C GLU A 227 -0.67 -41.30 5.25
N GLN A 228 -0.30 -40.10 4.78
CA GLN A 228 -1.23 -39.07 4.31
C GLN A 228 -0.70 -38.40 3.04
N ALA A 229 -1.58 -38.18 2.07
CA ALA A 229 -1.22 -37.49 0.84
C ALA A 229 -0.82 -36.02 1.10
N ALA A 230 0.17 -35.53 0.35
CA ALA A 230 0.60 -34.14 0.38
C ALA A 230 0.10 -33.40 -0.86
N SER A 231 -0.53 -32.23 -0.67
CA SER A 231 -0.90 -31.35 -1.78
C SER A 231 0.27 -30.43 -2.14
N VAL A 232 0.63 -30.37 -3.42
CA VAL A 232 1.79 -29.62 -3.90
C VAL A 232 1.45 -28.68 -5.05
N HIS A 233 1.98 -27.45 -5.01
CA HIS A 233 2.09 -26.57 -6.16
C HIS A 233 3.55 -26.53 -6.64
N LEU A 234 3.78 -26.71 -7.94
CA LEU A 234 5.12 -26.65 -8.51
C LEU A 234 5.53 -25.20 -8.77
N LYS A 235 6.67 -24.77 -8.22
CA LYS A 235 7.24 -23.47 -8.54
C LYS A 235 8.11 -23.57 -9.78
N ILE A 236 7.82 -22.76 -10.79
CA ILE A 236 8.59 -22.71 -12.04
C ILE A 236 9.39 -21.41 -12.08
N ASN A 237 10.68 -21.52 -12.40
CA ASN A 237 11.54 -20.37 -12.65
C ASN A 237 11.42 -19.95 -14.12
N THR A 238 10.66 -18.87 -14.35
CA THR A 238 10.53 -18.28 -15.70
C THR A 238 11.30 -16.96 -15.85
N GLY A 239 12.40 -16.78 -15.10
CA GLY A 239 13.25 -15.60 -15.22
C GLY A 239 13.18 -14.61 -14.05
N PHE A 240 12.48 -14.96 -12.96
CA PHE A 240 12.57 -14.24 -11.68
C PHE A 240 13.81 -14.67 -10.88
N HIS A 241 14.34 -15.89 -11.11
CA HIS A 241 15.58 -16.41 -10.52
C HIS A 241 15.64 -16.37 -8.98
N ARG A 242 14.52 -16.65 -8.31
CA ARG A 242 14.46 -16.78 -6.85
C ARG A 242 14.31 -18.23 -6.39
N LEU A 243 13.30 -18.92 -6.92
CA LEU A 243 12.97 -20.32 -6.65
C LEU A 243 12.31 -20.92 -7.90
N GLY A 244 12.41 -22.23 -8.04
CA GLY A 244 11.62 -23.02 -8.97
C GLY A 244 12.43 -23.85 -9.95
N PHE A 245 11.77 -24.83 -10.56
CA PHE A 245 12.33 -25.64 -11.63
C PHE A 245 12.64 -24.76 -12.84
N ASP A 246 13.82 -24.94 -13.43
CA ASP A 246 14.11 -24.34 -14.72
C ASP A 246 13.17 -24.89 -15.79
N CYS A 247 12.75 -24.01 -16.69
CA CYS A 247 11.77 -24.31 -17.73
C CYS A 247 12.40 -25.16 -18.86
N THR A 248 12.68 -26.43 -18.59
CA THR A 248 13.25 -27.40 -19.53
C THR A 248 12.33 -28.62 -19.70
N ARG A 249 12.41 -29.27 -20.86
CA ARG A 249 11.62 -30.47 -21.14
C ARG A 249 12.05 -31.64 -20.23
N GLU A 250 13.33 -31.70 -19.92
CA GLU A 250 13.95 -32.68 -19.03
C GLU A 250 13.39 -32.59 -17.62
N ASN A 251 13.23 -31.37 -17.07
CA ASN A 251 12.63 -31.19 -15.75
C ASN A 251 11.15 -31.60 -15.73
N ALA A 252 10.38 -31.27 -16.77
CA ALA A 252 8.98 -31.71 -16.88
C ALA A 252 8.87 -33.24 -16.91
N ALA A 253 9.72 -33.91 -17.70
CA ALA A 253 9.77 -35.37 -17.77
C ALA A 253 10.17 -36.01 -16.43
N ALA A 254 11.14 -35.43 -15.72
CA ALA A 254 11.56 -35.91 -14.40
C ALA A 254 10.45 -35.76 -13.35
N ILE A 255 9.70 -34.65 -13.37
CA ILE A 255 8.51 -34.47 -12.52
C ILE A 255 7.43 -35.51 -12.87
N GLY A 256 7.21 -35.77 -14.16
CA GLY A 256 6.30 -36.82 -14.64
C GLY A 256 6.66 -38.20 -14.15
N GLN A 257 7.95 -38.56 -14.19
CA GLN A 257 8.45 -39.80 -13.60
C GLN A 257 8.21 -39.84 -12.09
N PHE A 258 8.60 -38.79 -11.36
CA PHE A 258 8.41 -38.70 -9.92
C PHE A 258 6.94 -38.90 -9.52
N CYS A 259 5.99 -38.22 -10.19
CA CYS A 259 4.57 -38.34 -9.84
C CYS A 259 4.01 -39.75 -10.08
N ARG A 260 4.55 -40.52 -11.02
CA ARG A 260 4.18 -41.92 -11.24
C ARG A 260 4.70 -42.83 -10.13
N GLU A 261 5.88 -42.53 -9.60
CA GLU A 261 6.55 -43.29 -8.54
C GLU A 261 5.98 -42.96 -7.14
N HIS A 262 5.49 -41.73 -6.93
CA HIS A 262 5.04 -41.21 -5.64
C HIS A 262 3.59 -40.67 -5.68
N PRO A 263 2.57 -41.54 -5.85
CA PRO A 263 1.16 -41.11 -6.00
C PRO A 263 0.57 -40.41 -4.76
N GLN A 264 1.21 -40.51 -3.60
CA GLN A 264 0.87 -39.76 -2.39
C GLN A 264 1.17 -38.26 -2.51
N VAL A 265 2.05 -37.85 -3.43
CA VAL A 265 2.32 -36.44 -3.71
C VAL A 265 1.36 -35.97 -4.81
N GLN A 266 0.36 -35.20 -4.41
CA GLN A 266 -0.68 -34.72 -5.31
C GLN A 266 -0.33 -33.33 -5.81
N VAL A 267 0.27 -33.27 -7.00
CA VAL A 267 0.49 -32.00 -7.70
C VAL A 267 -0.86 -31.44 -8.15
N LYS A 268 -1.23 -30.26 -7.64
CA LYS A 268 -2.50 -29.59 -7.94
C LYS A 268 -2.37 -28.57 -9.07
N GLU A 269 -1.31 -27.75 -9.00
CA GLU A 269 -1.11 -26.60 -9.87
C GLU A 269 0.38 -26.29 -10.05
N ALA A 270 0.73 -25.47 -11.04
CA ALA A 270 2.08 -24.95 -11.23
C ALA A 270 2.09 -23.41 -11.32
N PHE A 271 3.14 -22.76 -10.82
CA PHE A 271 3.16 -21.30 -10.76
C PHE A 271 4.52 -20.66 -10.90
N SER A 272 4.52 -19.48 -11.53
CA SER A 272 5.67 -18.58 -11.56
C SER A 272 5.33 -17.24 -10.91
N HIS A 273 6.28 -16.31 -10.87
CA HIS A 273 6.11 -14.95 -10.36
C HIS A 273 6.73 -13.97 -11.35
N LEU A 274 5.95 -12.97 -11.76
CA LEU A 274 6.39 -11.94 -12.70
C LEU A 274 7.46 -11.04 -12.06
N GLY A 275 8.43 -10.64 -12.87
CA GLY A 275 9.39 -9.59 -12.53
C GLY A 275 8.78 -8.20 -12.64
N LEU A 276 7.77 -8.02 -13.51
CA LEU A 276 7.03 -6.76 -13.73
C LEU A 276 7.95 -5.62 -14.20
N ILE A 277 8.92 -5.95 -15.04
CA ILE A 277 9.98 -5.04 -15.48
C ILE A 277 9.53 -4.26 -16.72
N ASN A 278 9.04 -4.97 -17.73
CA ASN A 278 8.44 -4.41 -18.93
C ASN A 278 7.62 -5.49 -19.65
N LEU A 279 6.76 -5.07 -20.58
CA LEU A 279 5.86 -5.96 -21.31
C LEU A 279 6.59 -7.10 -22.03
N GLU A 280 7.75 -6.83 -22.65
CA GLU A 280 8.53 -7.83 -23.36
C GLU A 280 8.98 -8.96 -22.42
N ARG A 281 9.66 -8.60 -21.33
CA ARG A 281 10.13 -9.57 -20.34
C ARG A 281 8.97 -10.30 -19.69
N ASP A 282 7.91 -9.60 -19.31
CA ASP A 282 6.74 -10.21 -18.67
C ASP A 282 6.04 -11.21 -19.60
N THR A 283 5.96 -10.91 -20.91
CA THR A 283 5.46 -11.84 -21.95
C THR A 283 6.35 -13.08 -22.06
N MET A 284 7.68 -12.92 -22.07
CA MET A 284 8.60 -14.06 -22.07
C MET A 284 8.40 -14.98 -20.85
N GLN A 285 8.20 -14.40 -19.66
CA GLN A 285 7.94 -15.17 -18.44
C GLN A 285 6.63 -15.95 -18.52
N HIS A 286 5.58 -15.33 -19.08
CA HIS A 286 4.28 -15.95 -19.30
C HIS A 286 4.39 -17.13 -20.29
N ASP A 287 5.00 -16.91 -21.44
CA ASP A 287 5.13 -17.92 -22.49
C ASP A 287 5.96 -19.12 -22.06
N GLN A 288 6.97 -18.91 -21.21
CA GLN A 288 7.72 -20.00 -20.58
C GLN A 288 6.83 -20.84 -19.65
N LEU A 289 6.00 -20.19 -18.82
CA LEU A 289 5.10 -20.92 -17.92
C LEU A 289 4.07 -21.74 -18.71
N VAL A 290 3.44 -21.17 -19.73
CA VAL A 290 2.47 -21.86 -20.59
C VAL A 290 3.12 -23.05 -21.29
N ARG A 291 4.34 -22.89 -21.80
CA ARG A 291 5.09 -23.97 -22.44
C ARG A 291 5.43 -25.10 -21.46
N PHE A 292 5.88 -24.76 -20.26
CA PHE A 292 6.17 -25.76 -19.23
C PHE A 292 4.91 -26.52 -18.82
N ALA A 293 3.78 -25.82 -18.70
CA ALA A 293 2.49 -26.42 -18.39
C ALA A 293 2.04 -27.43 -19.45
N ALA A 294 2.24 -27.12 -20.73
CA ALA A 294 1.98 -28.06 -21.82
C ALA A 294 2.84 -29.33 -21.70
N TRP A 295 4.11 -29.19 -21.31
CA TRP A 295 4.97 -30.36 -21.07
C TRP A 295 4.52 -31.18 -19.86
N LEU A 296 4.09 -30.54 -18.77
CA LEU A 296 3.54 -31.24 -17.61
C LEU A 296 2.23 -31.99 -17.95
N GLU A 297 1.40 -31.44 -18.83
CA GLU A 297 0.18 -32.09 -19.34
C GLU A 297 0.53 -33.34 -20.18
N GLU A 298 1.52 -33.23 -21.07
CA GLU A 298 2.02 -34.37 -21.87
C GLU A 298 2.58 -35.50 -20.98
N GLU A 299 3.18 -35.14 -19.84
CA GLU A 299 3.68 -36.09 -18.84
C GLU A 299 2.60 -36.61 -17.87
N ASN A 300 1.33 -36.22 -18.07
CA ASN A 300 0.17 -36.57 -17.23
C ASN A 300 0.29 -36.10 -15.77
N VAL A 301 0.95 -34.97 -15.52
CA VAL A 301 1.11 -34.40 -14.17
C VAL A 301 -0.10 -33.53 -13.79
N LEU A 302 -0.45 -32.55 -14.63
CA LEU A 302 -1.60 -31.66 -14.44
C LEU A 302 -2.10 -31.08 -15.78
N PRO A 303 -3.39 -30.70 -15.90
CA PRO A 303 -3.90 -29.97 -17.08
C PRO A 303 -3.19 -28.64 -17.29
N LYS A 304 -2.89 -28.26 -18.53
CA LYS A 304 -2.06 -27.06 -18.79
C LYS A 304 -2.66 -25.74 -18.29
N GLU A 305 -3.98 -25.69 -18.09
CA GLU A 305 -4.72 -24.54 -17.54
C GLU A 305 -4.58 -24.36 -16.02
N ASN A 306 -4.11 -25.39 -15.30
CA ASN A 306 -3.91 -25.35 -13.84
C ASN A 306 -2.60 -24.63 -13.46
N ILE A 307 -2.44 -23.44 -14.02
CA ILE A 307 -1.30 -22.57 -13.74
C ILE A 307 -1.73 -21.23 -13.19
N HIS A 308 -0.86 -20.63 -12.38
CA HIS A 308 -1.07 -19.26 -11.90
C HIS A 308 0.20 -18.42 -11.94
N LEU A 309 0.05 -17.16 -12.35
CA LEU A 309 1.18 -16.25 -12.57
C LEU A 309 0.99 -14.93 -11.84
N CYS A 310 -0.16 -14.31 -12.06
CA CYS A 310 -0.47 -12.96 -11.63
C CYS A 310 -0.52 -12.79 -10.11
N ASP A 311 0.18 -11.76 -9.64
CA ASP A 311 0.00 -11.17 -8.31
C ASP A 311 -0.98 -9.98 -8.39
N SER A 312 -1.00 -9.12 -7.37
CA SER A 312 -1.84 -7.90 -7.39
C SER A 312 -1.59 -6.98 -8.58
N ILE A 313 -0.35 -6.86 -9.07
CA ILE A 313 -0.03 -5.99 -10.21
C ILE A 313 -0.42 -6.72 -11.50
N GLY A 314 -0.10 -8.01 -11.60
CA GLY A 314 -0.46 -8.85 -12.74
C GLY A 314 -1.97 -8.94 -12.96
N LEU A 315 -2.77 -9.03 -11.88
CA LEU A 315 -4.23 -9.02 -11.91
C LEU A 315 -4.79 -7.79 -12.64
N VAL A 316 -4.15 -6.63 -12.46
CA VAL A 316 -4.62 -5.38 -13.07
C VAL A 316 -4.06 -5.20 -14.47
N ARG A 317 -2.77 -5.52 -14.67
CA ARG A 317 -2.07 -5.25 -15.93
C ARG A 317 -2.35 -6.29 -17.03
N TYR A 318 -2.65 -7.53 -16.66
CA TYR A 318 -2.71 -8.67 -17.58
C TYR A 318 -3.98 -9.51 -17.37
N PRO A 319 -5.16 -8.99 -17.75
CA PRO A 319 -6.44 -9.67 -17.58
C PRO A 319 -6.50 -11.06 -18.24
N ASP A 320 -5.75 -11.25 -19.33
CA ASP A 320 -5.72 -12.52 -20.08
C ASP A 320 -4.76 -13.56 -19.48
N TRP A 321 -3.99 -13.24 -18.43
CA TRP A 321 -2.91 -14.09 -17.89
C TRP A 321 -3.22 -14.63 -16.47
N HIS A 322 -4.49 -14.58 -16.05
CA HIS A 322 -4.89 -14.96 -14.69
C HIS A 322 -4.78 -16.46 -14.42
N GLY A 323 -4.92 -17.31 -15.44
CA GLY A 323 -4.87 -18.77 -15.29
C GLY A 323 -5.97 -19.28 -14.35
N CYS A 324 -5.68 -20.33 -13.57
CA CYS A 324 -6.66 -20.90 -12.63
C CYS A 324 -6.87 -20.02 -11.37
N ARG A 325 -5.89 -19.18 -11.02
CA ARG A 325 -5.96 -18.30 -9.85
C ARG A 325 -5.01 -17.10 -9.89
N VAL A 326 -5.32 -16.08 -9.10
CA VAL A 326 -4.48 -14.89 -8.87
C VAL A 326 -4.08 -14.78 -7.40
N ARG A 327 -2.87 -14.29 -7.12
CA ARG A 327 -2.33 -14.17 -5.75
C ARG A 327 -2.29 -12.73 -5.29
N VAL A 328 -3.32 -12.31 -4.54
CA VAL A 328 -3.54 -10.91 -4.20
C VAL A 328 -3.00 -10.59 -2.81
N GLY A 329 -1.95 -9.76 -2.75
CA GLY A 329 -1.33 -9.28 -1.52
C GLY A 329 -1.40 -7.75 -1.41
N ALA A 330 -0.58 -7.03 -2.19
CA ALA A 330 -0.51 -5.56 -2.12
C ALA A 330 -1.89 -4.88 -2.29
N LEU A 331 -2.67 -5.30 -3.30
CA LEU A 331 -4.00 -4.73 -3.56
C LEU A 331 -4.97 -4.99 -2.42
N LEU A 332 -4.83 -6.10 -1.69
CA LEU A 332 -5.69 -6.42 -0.54
C LEU A 332 -5.57 -5.35 0.56
N PHE A 333 -4.39 -4.78 0.73
CA PHE A 333 -4.05 -3.84 1.80
C PHE A 333 -3.99 -2.39 1.34
N GLY A 334 -4.63 -2.03 0.21
CA GLY A 334 -4.61 -0.65 -0.26
C GLY A 334 -3.31 -0.21 -0.95
N VAL A 335 -2.35 -1.12 -1.12
CA VAL A 335 -1.09 -0.81 -1.79
C VAL A 335 -1.28 -0.86 -3.30
N ARG A 336 -1.27 0.31 -3.93
CA ARG A 336 -1.41 0.45 -5.38
C ARG A 336 -0.11 0.11 -6.12
N PRO A 337 -0.18 -0.56 -7.28
CA PRO A 337 0.98 -0.73 -8.15
C PRO A 337 1.56 0.62 -8.57
N SER A 338 2.89 0.77 -8.55
CA SER A 338 3.54 1.93 -9.14
C SER A 338 3.26 2.00 -10.65
N HIS A 339 3.17 3.21 -11.20
CA HIS A 339 2.83 3.47 -12.62
C HIS A 339 1.41 3.03 -13.04
N SER A 340 0.52 2.79 -12.05
CA SER A 340 -0.91 2.61 -12.25
C SER A 340 -1.65 3.79 -11.63
N GLU A 341 -1.26 5.01 -12.02
CA GLU A 341 -1.73 6.28 -11.43
C GLU A 341 -3.26 6.44 -11.53
N HIS A 342 -3.91 5.68 -12.41
CA HIS A 342 -5.35 5.55 -12.51
C HIS A 342 -5.76 4.09 -12.52
N LEU A 343 -6.10 3.55 -11.34
CA LEU A 343 -6.89 2.33 -11.26
C LEU A 343 -8.34 2.68 -11.61
N PRO A 344 -9.06 1.86 -12.39
CA PRO A 344 -10.47 2.10 -12.74
C PRO A 344 -11.43 1.83 -11.55
N PHE A 345 -10.88 1.60 -10.37
CA PHE A 345 -11.61 1.27 -9.15
C PHE A 345 -10.90 1.89 -7.93
N GLU A 346 -11.64 2.04 -6.84
CA GLU A 346 -11.07 2.44 -5.57
C GLU A 346 -10.29 1.30 -4.91
N ASN A 347 -9.12 1.65 -4.38
CA ASN A 347 -8.30 0.78 -3.55
C ASN A 347 -7.86 1.60 -2.32
N PRO A 348 -8.71 1.69 -1.28
CA PRO A 348 -8.40 2.41 -0.05
C PRO A 348 -7.28 1.74 0.76
N GLU A 349 -6.46 2.58 1.41
CA GLU A 349 -5.53 2.15 2.47
C GLU A 349 -6.30 1.56 3.65
N THR A 350 -5.72 0.55 4.28
CA THR A 350 -6.42 -0.32 5.24
C THR A 350 -5.91 -0.21 6.67
N LEU A 351 -4.85 0.56 6.92
CA LEU A 351 -4.33 0.79 8.26
C LEU A 351 -3.92 2.24 8.49
N VAL A 352 -4.01 2.68 9.76
CA VAL A 352 -3.40 3.93 10.25
C VAL A 352 -2.58 3.63 11.50
N PHE A 353 -1.28 3.86 11.45
CA PHE A 353 -0.36 3.77 12.58
C PHE A 353 -0.33 5.11 13.30
N ARG A 354 -0.59 5.08 14.62
CA ARG A 354 -0.77 6.27 15.45
C ARG A 354 0.00 6.17 16.76
N ALA A 355 0.33 7.32 17.32
CA ALA A 355 0.97 7.42 18.62
C ALA A 355 0.52 8.67 19.37
N SER A 356 0.60 8.62 20.71
CA SER A 356 0.25 9.74 21.59
C SER A 356 1.41 10.72 21.77
N LEU A 357 1.11 12.01 21.92
CA LEU A 357 2.05 13.00 22.45
C LEU A 357 2.23 12.79 23.96
N ALA A 358 3.45 12.49 24.39
CA ALA A 358 3.79 12.22 25.79
C ALA A 358 4.02 13.49 26.60
N GLN A 359 4.74 14.43 26.00
CA GLN A 359 5.26 15.62 26.67
C GLN A 359 5.55 16.71 25.64
N ILE A 360 5.47 17.97 26.06
CA ILE A 360 5.79 19.12 25.23
C ILE A 360 6.67 20.08 26.03
N HIS A 361 7.73 20.56 25.41
CA HIS A 361 8.65 21.55 25.97
C HIS A 361 8.82 22.74 25.06
N ASP A 362 8.93 23.94 25.64
CA ASP A 362 9.48 25.10 24.95
C ASP A 362 11.01 25.05 25.08
N VAL A 363 11.69 25.06 23.94
CA VAL A 363 13.14 24.90 23.82
C VAL A 363 13.70 26.13 23.09
N PRO A 364 14.65 26.87 23.70
CA PRO A 364 15.19 28.08 23.09
C PRO A 364 16.08 27.77 21.88
N ALA A 365 16.22 28.76 21.00
CA ALA A 365 17.15 28.69 19.87
C ALA A 365 18.59 28.41 20.36
N GLY A 366 19.33 27.59 19.63
CA GLY A 366 20.71 27.20 19.93
C GLY A 366 20.87 25.93 20.77
N GLU A 367 19.79 25.39 21.32
CA GLU A 367 19.79 24.09 22.02
C GLU A 367 19.75 22.91 21.04
N ILE A 368 20.17 21.73 21.54
CA ILE A 368 20.12 20.46 20.80
C ILE A 368 18.98 19.60 21.34
N VAL A 369 18.21 19.00 20.44
CA VAL A 369 17.14 18.05 20.79
C VAL A 369 17.59 16.63 20.46
N GLY A 370 17.79 15.81 21.49
CA GLY A 370 18.18 14.40 21.35
C GLY A 370 19.63 14.13 21.72
N TYR A 371 20.36 13.42 20.86
CA TYR A 371 21.76 13.03 21.05
C TYR A 371 22.72 14.17 20.63
N GLY A 372 23.98 14.08 21.08
CA GLY A 372 24.96 15.18 20.89
C GLY A 372 25.34 15.50 19.46
N ASP A 373 25.00 14.64 18.49
CA ASP A 373 25.17 14.84 17.05
C ASP A 373 23.88 15.26 16.32
N ASP A 374 22.82 15.61 17.07
CA ASP A 374 21.52 16.04 16.53
C ASP A 374 21.46 17.52 16.11
N VAL A 375 20.30 17.89 15.56
CA VAL A 375 20.01 19.22 15.02
C VAL A 375 20.00 20.27 16.13
N ILE A 376 20.79 21.33 15.92
CA ILE A 376 20.72 22.57 16.70
C ILE A 376 19.51 23.37 16.22
N LEU A 377 18.63 23.75 17.15
CA LEU A 377 17.46 24.56 16.84
C LEU A 377 17.85 25.97 16.40
N THR A 378 17.25 26.44 15.31
CA THR A 378 17.53 27.78 14.74
C THR A 378 16.56 28.86 15.21
N ARG A 379 15.50 28.46 15.93
CA ARG A 379 14.49 29.34 16.55
C ARG A 379 14.06 28.76 17.89
N ASP A 380 13.40 29.59 18.69
CA ASP A 380 12.63 29.09 19.82
C ASP A 380 11.54 28.17 19.28
N SER A 381 11.52 26.93 19.78
CA SER A 381 10.66 25.87 19.27
C SER A 381 9.87 25.21 20.39
N ARG A 382 8.66 24.77 20.06
CA ARG A 382 7.84 23.90 20.90
C ARG A 382 7.99 22.47 20.42
N ILE A 383 8.63 21.63 21.22
CA ILE A 383 9.02 20.27 20.85
C ILE A 383 8.12 19.28 21.58
N ALA A 384 7.43 18.42 20.82
CA ALA A 384 6.63 17.34 21.36
C ALA A 384 7.37 16.00 21.28
N THR A 385 7.34 15.23 22.36
CA THR A 385 7.80 13.84 22.38
C THR A 385 6.65 12.92 22.00
N ILE A 386 6.84 12.13 20.95
CA ILE A 386 5.91 11.10 20.48
C ILE A 386 6.29 9.76 21.08
N CYS A 387 5.28 9.02 21.53
CA CYS A 387 5.42 7.67 22.07
C CYS A 387 5.62 6.61 20.98
N ALA A 388 6.51 6.83 20.00
CA ALA A 388 6.85 5.81 19.02
C ALA A 388 8.27 6.02 18.51
N GLY A 389 8.93 4.92 18.15
CA GLY A 389 10.24 4.95 17.51
C GLY A 389 10.45 3.81 16.53
N TYR A 390 11.71 3.52 16.20
CA TYR A 390 12.04 2.46 15.24
C TYR A 390 11.74 1.05 15.76
N GLY A 391 11.64 0.85 17.07
CA GLY A 391 11.19 -0.41 17.68
C GLY A 391 9.69 -0.65 17.51
N ASP A 392 8.91 0.40 17.25
CA ASP A 392 7.47 0.32 16.97
C ASP A 392 7.18 0.28 15.46
N GLY A 393 8.16 0.66 14.62
CA GLY A 393 8.09 0.60 13.17
C GLY A 393 8.27 1.94 12.46
N TYR A 394 8.48 3.06 13.18
CA TYR A 394 8.79 4.35 12.56
C TYR A 394 10.29 4.46 12.23
N PRO A 395 10.74 4.44 10.96
CA PRO A 395 12.14 4.15 10.66
C PRO A 395 13.11 5.27 11.03
N ARG A 396 14.31 4.87 11.49
CA ARG A 396 15.36 5.83 11.87
C ARG A 396 15.90 6.67 10.71
N CYS A 397 15.72 6.21 9.46
CA CYS A 397 16.06 7.01 8.28
C CYS A 397 15.19 8.27 8.12
N LEU A 398 14.12 8.43 8.90
CA LEU A 398 13.25 9.62 8.88
C LEU A 398 13.66 10.73 9.87
N SER A 399 14.77 10.54 10.56
CA SER A 399 15.36 11.52 11.48
C SER A 399 15.74 12.84 10.79
N ASN A 400 15.88 13.90 11.57
CA ASN A 400 16.42 15.20 11.15
C ASN A 400 15.65 15.84 9.98
N GLY A 401 14.32 15.93 10.13
CA GLY A 401 13.43 16.58 9.16
C GLY A 401 13.12 15.77 7.90
N ARG A 402 13.68 14.56 7.76
CA ARG A 402 13.41 13.69 6.59
C ARG A 402 12.01 13.09 6.59
N GLY A 403 11.40 12.94 7.76
CA GLY A 403 10.00 12.56 7.92
C GLY A 403 9.23 13.56 8.77
N SER A 404 7.91 13.35 8.85
CA SER A 404 7.00 14.15 9.64
C SER A 404 5.87 13.28 10.18
N VAL A 405 5.17 13.76 11.21
CA VAL A 405 3.91 13.18 11.68
C VAL A 405 2.77 14.18 11.45
N PHE A 406 1.53 13.72 11.40
CA PHE A 406 0.38 14.60 11.22
C PHE A 406 -0.39 14.75 12.53
N ILE A 407 -0.51 15.99 13.02
CA ILE A 407 -1.14 16.34 14.30
C ILE A 407 -2.11 17.50 14.04
N ARG A 408 -3.37 17.35 14.46
CA ARG A 408 -4.39 18.42 14.42
C ARG A 408 -4.50 19.17 13.07
N GLY A 409 -4.40 18.46 11.95
CA GLY A 409 -4.55 19.08 10.63
C GLY A 409 -3.24 19.57 9.98
N SER A 410 -2.10 19.41 10.66
CA SER A 410 -0.80 19.93 10.21
C SER A 410 0.30 18.88 10.31
N LEU A 411 1.30 18.96 9.42
CA LEU A 411 2.53 18.17 9.52
C LEU A 411 3.48 18.81 10.54
N ALA A 412 4.02 17.98 11.42
CA ALA A 412 5.07 18.32 12.38
C ALA A 412 6.36 17.55 11.99
N PRO A 413 7.44 18.23 11.60
CA PRO A 413 8.67 17.57 11.18
C PRO A 413 9.38 16.91 12.35
N VAL A 414 10.04 15.78 12.09
CA VAL A 414 10.88 15.09 13.08
C VAL A 414 12.12 15.93 13.38
N VAL A 415 12.41 16.14 14.66
CA VAL A 415 13.60 16.86 15.14
C VAL A 415 14.53 15.86 15.84
N GLY A 416 15.81 15.91 15.47
CA GLY A 416 16.81 14.98 15.98
C GLY A 416 16.62 13.55 15.45
N LEU A 417 17.33 12.62 16.08
CA LEU A 417 17.25 11.20 15.79
C LEU A 417 15.96 10.58 16.32
N VAL A 418 15.35 9.73 15.49
CA VAL A 418 14.31 8.78 15.94
C VAL A 418 14.99 7.75 16.85
N CYS A 419 14.54 7.68 18.11
CA CYS A 419 15.03 6.70 19.08
C CYS A 419 14.25 5.37 18.95
N MET A 420 14.59 4.39 19.79
CA MET A 420 13.96 3.07 19.75
C MET A 420 12.46 3.14 20.04
N ASP A 421 12.08 3.92 21.07
CA ASP A 421 10.72 3.90 21.63
C ASP A 421 10.01 5.25 21.52
N GLN A 422 10.75 6.31 21.20
CA GLN A 422 10.28 7.69 21.22
C GLN A 422 10.96 8.50 20.12
N MET A 423 10.33 9.60 19.74
CA MET A 423 10.92 10.59 18.83
C MET A 423 10.40 11.98 19.16
N MET A 424 11.10 13.01 18.69
CA MET A 424 10.72 14.40 18.90
C MET A 424 10.24 15.02 17.59
N VAL A 425 9.23 15.87 17.66
CA VAL A 425 8.70 16.60 16.51
C VAL A 425 8.49 18.07 16.85
N ASP A 426 8.71 18.95 15.87
CA ASP A 426 8.49 20.40 16.02
C ASP A 426 6.99 20.71 15.87
N VAL A 427 6.35 21.14 16.96
CA VAL A 427 4.94 21.58 17.00
C VAL A 427 4.81 23.08 17.22
N THR A 428 5.87 23.86 16.99
CA THR A 428 5.86 25.33 17.14
C THR A 428 4.73 25.97 16.34
N ASP A 429 4.50 25.49 15.12
CA ASP A 429 3.47 26.01 14.22
C ASP A 429 2.10 25.32 14.44
N ILE A 430 1.96 24.54 15.52
CA ILE A 430 0.74 23.86 15.98
C ILE A 430 0.49 24.26 17.45
N PRO A 431 0.08 25.52 17.72
CA PRO A 431 0.00 26.04 19.09
C PRO A 431 -1.00 25.27 19.97
N ASP A 432 -2.04 24.70 19.37
CA ASP A 432 -3.07 23.92 20.07
C ASP A 432 -2.65 22.46 20.33
N ALA A 433 -1.44 22.04 19.93
CA ALA A 433 -0.93 20.71 20.26
C ALA A 433 -0.84 20.54 21.79
N ALA A 434 -1.32 19.42 22.28
CA ALA A 434 -1.42 19.12 23.70
C ALA A 434 -0.97 17.68 23.99
N VAL A 435 -0.50 17.44 25.22
CA VAL A 435 -0.23 16.09 25.71
C VAL A 435 -1.50 15.25 25.63
N GLY A 436 -1.37 14.01 25.14
CA GLY A 436 -2.48 13.09 24.91
C GLY A 436 -3.10 13.16 23.51
N ASP A 437 -2.72 14.13 22.68
CA ASP A 437 -3.12 14.17 21.27
C ASP A 437 -2.62 12.94 20.51
N ALA A 438 -3.41 12.47 19.56
CA ALA A 438 -3.00 11.48 18.57
C ALA A 438 -2.23 12.13 17.40
N ALA A 439 -1.13 11.50 17.01
CA ALA A 439 -0.42 11.77 15.77
C ALA A 439 -0.62 10.59 14.79
N ASP A 440 -0.94 10.89 13.54
CA ASP A 440 -0.88 9.90 12.44
C ASP A 440 0.58 9.82 11.96
N LEU A 441 1.15 8.61 12.00
CA LEU A 441 2.54 8.34 11.62
C LEU A 441 2.63 7.69 10.24
N LEU A 442 1.67 6.84 9.87
CA LEU A 442 1.55 6.17 8.58
C LEU A 442 0.08 5.82 8.34
N GLY A 443 -0.39 5.95 7.11
CA GLY A 443 -1.81 5.86 6.76
C GLY A 443 -2.58 7.12 7.15
N GLY A 444 -3.85 7.19 6.75
CA GLY A 444 -4.71 8.33 7.06
C GLY A 444 -4.22 9.60 6.36
N ALA A 445 -3.70 10.56 7.13
CA ALA A 445 -3.16 11.80 6.56
C ALA A 445 -1.78 11.65 5.88
N ILE A 446 -1.04 10.58 6.22
CA ILE A 446 0.27 10.28 5.61
C ILE A 446 0.14 8.99 4.81
N SER A 447 -0.16 9.09 3.52
CA SER A 447 -0.35 7.91 2.67
C SER A 447 0.90 7.01 2.64
N TYR A 448 0.70 5.73 2.31
CA TYR A 448 1.80 4.78 2.16
C TYR A 448 2.80 5.21 1.08
N ASP A 449 2.33 5.94 0.06
CA ASP A 449 3.18 6.48 -0.99
C ASP A 449 4.12 7.58 -0.47
N VAL A 450 3.59 8.51 0.32
CA VAL A 450 4.40 9.56 0.97
C VAL A 450 5.45 8.94 1.87
N MET A 451 5.05 7.97 2.69
CA MET A 451 5.97 7.28 3.58
C MET A 451 7.07 6.53 2.82
N ALA A 452 6.71 5.80 1.76
CA ALA A 452 7.67 5.06 0.93
C ALA A 452 8.70 6.01 0.28
N LYS A 453 8.27 7.18 -0.18
CA LYS A 453 9.15 8.23 -0.72
C LYS A 453 10.12 8.75 0.33
N TRP A 454 9.65 9.07 1.54
CA TRP A 454 10.52 9.53 2.62
C TRP A 454 11.57 8.50 3.03
N GLN A 455 11.16 7.23 3.07
CA GLN A 455 12.05 6.12 3.44
C GLN A 455 12.98 5.66 2.31
N ASN A 456 12.75 6.11 1.08
CA ASN A 456 13.37 5.57 -0.14
C ASN A 456 13.19 4.04 -0.25
N THR A 457 11.96 3.58 -0.12
CA THR A 457 11.61 2.16 -0.18
C THR A 457 10.28 1.92 -0.91
N ASN A 458 9.76 0.69 -0.86
CA ASN A 458 8.46 0.32 -1.40
C ASN A 458 7.35 0.36 -0.33
N ARG A 459 6.11 0.60 -0.76
CA ARG A 459 4.93 0.74 0.11
C ARG A 459 4.65 -0.51 0.98
N ASN A 460 5.01 -1.71 0.53
CA ASN A 460 4.79 -2.92 1.33
C ASN A 460 5.75 -2.98 2.53
N GLU A 461 6.97 -2.47 2.40
CA GLU A 461 7.92 -2.40 3.51
C GLU A 461 7.40 -1.46 4.61
N CYS A 462 6.81 -0.32 4.24
CA CYS A 462 6.27 0.65 5.19
C CYS A 462 5.22 0.05 6.13
N ILE A 463 4.38 -0.87 5.66
CA ILE A 463 3.34 -1.53 6.46
C ILE A 463 3.84 -2.80 7.16
N SER A 464 4.77 -3.54 6.55
CA SER A 464 5.27 -4.81 7.10
C SER A 464 6.34 -4.64 8.18
N ILE A 465 6.97 -3.47 8.27
CA ILE A 465 7.95 -3.16 9.33
C ILE A 465 7.29 -2.89 10.70
N LEU A 466 5.97 -2.69 10.74
CA LEU A 466 5.23 -2.43 11.97
C LEU A 466 5.36 -3.63 12.92
N SER A 467 6.08 -3.43 14.03
CA SER A 467 6.46 -4.50 14.94
C SER A 467 5.25 -5.03 15.72
N ARG A 468 5.42 -6.07 16.53
CA ARG A 468 4.37 -6.60 17.43
C ARG A 468 3.94 -5.66 18.57
N ARG A 469 4.69 -4.57 18.82
CA ARG A 469 4.48 -3.70 20.01
C ARG A 469 3.25 -2.80 19.93
N PRO A 470 2.96 -2.12 18.80
CA PRO A 470 1.73 -1.33 18.70
C PRO A 470 0.49 -2.23 18.80
N VAL A 471 -0.48 -1.83 19.61
CA VAL A 471 -1.77 -2.52 19.72
C VAL A 471 -2.50 -2.45 18.38
N ARG A 472 -3.05 -3.57 17.89
CA ARG A 472 -3.93 -3.54 16.71
C ARG A 472 -5.37 -3.34 17.16
N VAL A 473 -6.04 -2.34 16.59
CA VAL A 473 -7.44 -2.03 16.82
C VAL A 473 -8.19 -2.23 15.50
N TYR A 474 -9.01 -3.28 15.44
CA TYR A 474 -9.77 -3.62 14.25
C TYR A 474 -11.13 -2.95 14.24
N HIS A 475 -11.46 -2.35 13.11
CA HIS A 475 -12.74 -1.70 12.85
C HIS A 475 -13.50 -2.47 11.79
N GLN A 476 -14.76 -2.79 12.07
CA GLN A 476 -15.67 -3.44 11.13
C GLN A 476 -17.07 -2.86 11.29
N HIS A 477 -17.80 -2.70 10.20
CA HIS A 477 -19.13 -2.09 10.16
C HIS A 477 -19.22 -0.72 10.86
N GLY A 478 -18.13 0.06 10.78
CA GLY A 478 -18.01 1.36 11.43
C GLY A 478 -17.96 1.34 12.96
N ARG A 479 -17.67 0.18 13.59
CA ARG A 479 -17.54 0.02 15.04
C ARG A 479 -16.13 -0.48 15.42
N ARG A 480 -15.64 -0.01 16.57
CA ARG A 480 -14.42 -0.52 17.22
C ARG A 480 -14.74 -1.87 17.83
N ASP A 481 -14.37 -2.94 17.14
CA ASP A 481 -14.92 -4.25 17.49
C ASP A 481 -13.90 -5.18 18.16
N ILE A 482 -12.59 -5.11 17.83
CA ILE A 482 -11.60 -6.06 18.38
C ILE A 482 -10.25 -5.38 18.62
N VAL A 483 -9.64 -5.64 19.79
CA VAL A 483 -8.32 -5.15 20.16
C VAL A 483 -7.39 -6.33 20.39
N VAL A 484 -6.22 -6.32 19.76
CA VAL A 484 -5.19 -7.34 19.93
C VAL A 484 -3.88 -6.67 20.36
N ASP A 485 -3.41 -7.06 21.53
CA ASP A 485 -2.09 -6.69 22.05
C ASP A 485 -1.22 -7.95 22.16
N GLU A 486 -0.31 -8.12 21.20
CA GLU A 486 0.56 -9.30 21.09
C GLU A 486 1.57 -9.44 22.25
N LEU A 487 1.74 -8.42 23.09
CA LEU A 487 2.62 -8.51 24.26
C LEU A 487 1.95 -9.19 25.44
N ILE A 488 0.63 -9.11 25.54
CA ILE A 488 -0.16 -9.67 26.67
C ILE A 488 -1.12 -10.78 26.24
N SER A 489 -1.38 -10.96 24.94
CA SER A 489 -2.29 -12.00 24.42
C SER A 489 -1.76 -13.44 24.50
N GLY A 490 -0.78 -13.70 25.38
CA GLY A 490 -0.16 -15.01 25.61
C GLY A 490 -0.22 -15.49 27.07
N GLU A 491 -0.73 -14.69 28.00
CA GLU A 491 -1.08 -15.16 29.34
C GLU A 491 -2.52 -15.67 29.32
N GLY A 492 -2.67 -16.95 28.98
CA GLY A 492 -3.75 -17.70 29.60
C GLY A 492 -3.55 -17.62 31.11
N ASP A 493 -4.62 -17.29 31.84
CA ASP A 493 -4.73 -17.70 33.24
C ASP A 493 -4.33 -19.19 33.30
N ALA A 494 -3.14 -19.43 33.85
CA ALA A 494 -2.52 -20.75 33.99
C ALA A 494 -3.24 -21.61 35.04
#